data_AF-A0A4R2SSA0-F1
#
_entry.id   AF-A0A4R2SSA0-F1
#
_cell.length_a   1.000
_cell.length_b   1.000
_cell.length_c   1.000
_cell.angle_alpha   90.00
_cell.angle_beta   90.00
_cell.angle_gamma   90.00
#
_symmetry.space_group_name_H-M   'P 1'
#
loop_
_entity.id
_entity.type
_entity.pdbx_description
1 polymer ?
#
loop_
_entity_poly.entity_id
_entity_poly.type
_entity_poly.pdbx_seq_one_letter_code
_entity_poly.pdbx_strand_id
1 'polypeptide(L)'
;DPSAYLEYLKLWKENYDNSFSKFLNTPMMGINRELLEKQFDSLDKYIRFNVHLNEYLANIYKLGQETMKKTLNDYAAMYKEGMQPKSFEEFYKYWTKEINNAFDRLFFSDDFSKLVGHTLDAMTSFKIEVDKLWEEYLTFMPIAKKSEMDSLYKTVYEMKKEIKSLRKELDEFKALKEVNSEKEKSKK
;
A
#
# COMPACT_ATOMS: atom_id res chain seq x y z
N ASP A 1 19.81 20.06 -0.35
CA ASP A 1 19.17 20.49 -1.60
C ASP A 1 18.40 19.30 -2.18
N PRO A 2 17.06 19.37 -2.25
CA PRO A 2 16.23 18.30 -2.81
C PRO A 2 16.57 17.92 -4.25
N SER A 3 17.03 18.87 -5.08
CA SER A 3 17.36 18.59 -6.48
C SER A 3 18.63 17.74 -6.60
N ALA A 4 19.67 18.07 -5.84
CA ALA A 4 20.89 17.26 -5.75
C ALA A 4 20.62 15.85 -5.21
N TYR A 5 19.66 15.72 -4.28
CA TYR A 5 19.26 14.41 -3.76
C TYR A 5 18.53 13.55 -4.81
N LEU A 6 17.65 14.14 -5.62
CA LEU A 6 17.01 13.45 -6.75
C LEU A 6 18.04 12.96 -7.78
N GLU A 7 19.05 13.77 -8.10
CA GLU A 7 20.15 13.38 -8.99
C GLU A 7 20.97 12.22 -8.40
N TYR A 8 21.28 12.30 -7.09
CA TYR A 8 21.93 11.20 -6.37
C TYR A 8 21.11 9.91 -6.44
N LEU A 9 19.79 9.96 -6.23
CA LEU A 9 18.93 8.78 -6.32
C LEU A 9 18.95 8.16 -7.72
N LYS A 10 18.97 8.99 -8.77
CA LYS A 10 19.07 8.52 -10.15
C LYS A 10 20.40 7.79 -10.40
N LEU A 11 21.52 8.38 -10.01
CA LEU A 11 22.85 7.76 -10.12
C LEU A 11 22.95 6.47 -9.30
N TRP A 12 22.40 6.47 -8.09
CA TRP A 12 22.37 5.29 -7.23
C TRP A 12 21.58 4.16 -7.86
N LYS A 13 20.40 4.46 -8.43
CA LYS A 13 19.56 3.49 -9.15
C LYS A 13 20.28 2.91 -10.35
N GLU A 14 20.90 3.74 -11.19
CA GLU A 14 21.66 3.30 -12.36
C GLU A 14 22.83 2.38 -11.95
N ASN A 15 23.56 2.71 -10.88
CA ASN A 15 24.63 1.85 -10.37
C ASN A 15 24.09 0.55 -9.78
N TYR A 16 22.98 0.60 -9.05
CA TYR A 16 22.32 -0.57 -8.48
C TYR A 16 21.88 -1.56 -9.56
N ASP A 17 21.18 -1.08 -10.60
CA ASP A 17 20.72 -1.91 -11.72
C ASP A 17 21.91 -2.56 -12.46
N ASN A 18 23.05 -1.88 -12.52
CA ASN A 18 24.24 -2.39 -13.21
C ASN A 18 25.11 -3.34 -12.39
N SER A 19 24.96 -3.39 -11.06
CA SER A 19 25.81 -4.16 -10.16
C SER A 19 25.01 -5.11 -9.27
N PHE A 20 24.46 -4.60 -8.18
CA PHE A 20 23.84 -5.39 -7.12
C PHE A 20 22.57 -6.11 -7.60
N SER A 21 21.77 -5.50 -8.47
CA SER A 21 20.59 -6.17 -9.03
C SER A 21 20.97 -7.40 -9.85
N LYS A 22 22.08 -7.36 -10.60
CA LYS A 22 22.58 -8.54 -11.34
C LYS A 22 23.02 -9.66 -10.39
N PHE A 23 23.67 -9.30 -9.29
CA PHE A 23 24.06 -10.26 -8.27
C PHE A 23 22.84 -10.94 -7.62
N LEU A 24 21.82 -10.16 -7.24
CA LEU A 24 20.59 -10.69 -6.63
C LEU A 24 19.80 -11.61 -7.58
N ASN A 25 19.88 -11.36 -8.88
CA ASN A 25 19.23 -12.18 -9.91
C ASN A 25 20.07 -13.38 -10.39
N THR A 26 21.24 -13.63 -9.78
CA THR A 26 22.09 -14.76 -10.17
C THR A 26 21.50 -16.08 -9.65
N PRO A 27 21.42 -17.14 -10.48
CA PRO A 27 20.93 -18.45 -10.03
C PRO A 27 21.76 -18.98 -8.86
N MET A 28 21.09 -19.38 -7.78
CA MET A 28 21.76 -19.90 -6.58
C MET A 28 22.00 -21.40 -6.72
N MET A 29 22.91 -21.96 -5.92
CA MET A 29 23.17 -23.42 -5.86
C MET A 29 23.00 -23.94 -4.43
N GLY A 30 22.61 -25.20 -4.31
CA GLY A 30 22.49 -25.90 -3.02
C GLY A 30 21.05 -26.16 -2.57
N ILE A 31 20.92 -26.77 -1.39
CA ILE A 31 19.64 -27.28 -0.85
C ILE A 31 18.63 -26.16 -0.58
N ASN A 32 19.11 -24.98 -0.19
CA ASN A 32 18.27 -23.82 0.14
C ASN A 32 18.08 -22.85 -1.04
N ARG A 33 18.39 -23.28 -2.28
CA ARG A 33 18.37 -22.43 -3.47
C ARG A 33 17.07 -21.63 -3.62
N GLU A 34 15.93 -22.31 -3.54
CA GLU A 34 14.62 -21.67 -3.73
C GLU A 34 14.34 -20.58 -2.70
N LEU A 35 14.64 -20.85 -1.42
CA LEU A 35 14.45 -19.88 -0.34
C LEU A 35 15.40 -18.68 -0.50
N LEU A 36 16.65 -18.91 -0.91
CA LEU A 36 17.63 -17.84 -1.16
C LEU A 36 17.24 -16.98 -2.37
N GLU A 37 16.78 -17.59 -3.45
CA GLU A 37 16.28 -16.89 -4.64
C GLU A 37 15.09 -15.98 -4.26
N LYS A 38 14.15 -16.47 -3.46
CA LYS A 38 13.00 -15.67 -2.95
C LYS A 38 13.42 -14.52 -2.04
N GLN A 39 14.42 -14.73 -1.18
CA GLN A 39 14.98 -13.68 -0.33
C GLN A 39 15.63 -12.57 -1.16
N PHE A 40 16.44 -12.92 -2.16
CA PHE A 40 17.11 -11.94 -3.01
C PHE A 40 16.15 -11.19 -3.91
N ASP A 41 15.13 -11.85 -4.44
CA ASP A 41 14.07 -11.20 -5.20
C ASP A 41 13.25 -10.24 -4.32
N SER A 42 12.95 -10.63 -3.07
CA SER A 42 12.31 -9.73 -2.09
C SER A 42 13.18 -8.52 -1.73
N LEU A 43 14.50 -8.71 -1.64
CA LEU A 43 15.46 -7.63 -1.41
C LEU A 43 15.55 -6.67 -2.60
N ASP A 44 15.53 -7.18 -3.85
CA ASP A 44 15.51 -6.35 -5.05
C ASP A 44 14.23 -5.51 -5.11
N LYS A 45 13.07 -6.13 -4.84
CA LYS A 45 11.78 -5.43 -4.76
C LYS A 45 11.75 -4.39 -3.65
N TYR A 46 12.30 -4.69 -2.48
CA TYR A 46 12.46 -3.73 -1.38
C TYR A 46 13.26 -2.51 -1.81
N ILE A 47 14.41 -2.73 -2.46
CA ILE A 47 15.28 -1.66 -2.91
C ILE A 47 14.57 -0.80 -3.95
N ARG A 48 13.92 -1.40 -4.95
CA ARG A 48 13.16 -0.66 -5.98
C ARG A 48 12.06 0.18 -5.36
N PHE A 49 11.30 -0.38 -4.42
CA PHE A 49 10.29 0.35 -3.67
C PHE A 49 10.90 1.56 -2.93
N ASN A 50 12.01 1.37 -2.23
CA ASN A 50 12.66 2.46 -1.50
C ASN A 50 13.16 3.57 -2.43
N VAL A 51 13.70 3.25 -3.60
CA VAL A 51 14.13 4.27 -4.57
C VAL A 51 12.95 5.12 -4.99
N HIS A 52 11.85 4.50 -5.43
CA HIS A 52 10.65 5.21 -5.86
C HIS A 52 10.01 6.00 -4.72
N LEU A 53 9.96 5.44 -3.52
CA LEU A 53 9.46 6.13 -2.33
C LEU A 53 10.30 7.38 -2.00
N ASN A 54 11.63 7.26 -2.04
CA ASN A 54 12.51 8.40 -1.75
C ASN A 54 12.43 9.47 -2.85
N GLU A 55 12.28 9.07 -4.11
CA GLU A 55 12.05 10.01 -5.22
C GLU A 55 10.72 10.75 -5.06
N TYR A 56 9.65 10.03 -4.69
CA TYR A 56 8.35 10.61 -4.36
C TYR A 56 8.45 11.63 -3.22
N LEU A 57 9.04 11.23 -2.08
CA LEU A 57 9.21 12.10 -0.92
C LEU A 57 10.07 13.32 -1.25
N ALA A 58 11.17 13.15 -1.99
CA ALA A 58 12.04 14.24 -2.39
C ALA A 58 11.33 15.29 -3.25
N ASN A 59 10.44 14.87 -4.17
CA ASN A 59 9.61 15.80 -4.94
C ASN A 59 8.64 16.60 -4.05
N ILE A 60 8.01 15.96 -3.05
CA ILE A 60 7.16 16.66 -2.08
C ILE A 60 7.97 17.68 -1.25
N TYR A 61 9.15 17.27 -0.75
CA TYR A 61 10.03 18.17 0.02
C TYR A 61 10.53 19.34 -0.83
N LYS A 62 10.88 19.09 -2.10
CA LYS A 62 11.28 20.12 -3.06
C LYS A 62 10.18 21.15 -3.25
N LEU A 63 8.95 20.70 -3.50
CA LEU A 63 7.78 21.56 -3.66
C LEU A 63 7.56 22.46 -2.42
N GLY A 64 7.65 21.88 -1.23
CA GLY A 64 7.50 22.62 0.03
C GLY A 64 8.56 23.70 0.20
N GLN A 65 9.83 23.37 -0.08
CA GLN A 65 10.94 24.35 0.00
C GLN A 65 10.81 25.47 -1.02
N GLU A 66 10.51 25.14 -2.27
CA GLU A 66 10.35 26.13 -3.35
C GLU A 66 9.17 27.06 -3.07
N THR A 67 8.04 26.50 -2.62
CA THR A 67 6.85 27.28 -2.27
C THR A 67 7.13 28.20 -1.09
N MET A 68 7.77 27.70 -0.03
CA MET A 68 8.14 28.53 1.13
C MET A 68 9.09 29.67 0.72
N LYS A 69 10.11 29.37 -0.09
CA LYS A 69 11.05 30.39 -0.60
C LYS A 69 10.32 31.45 -1.41
N LYS A 70 9.39 31.06 -2.28
CA LYS A 70 8.55 31.97 -3.05
C LYS A 70 7.69 32.84 -2.13
N THR A 71 6.97 32.23 -1.19
CA THR A 71 6.13 32.94 -0.21
C THR A 71 6.92 33.97 0.58
N LEU A 72 8.14 33.67 1.02
CA LEU A 72 8.99 34.61 1.74
C LEU A 72 9.48 35.77 0.85
N ASN A 73 9.84 35.49 -0.40
CA ASN A 73 10.22 36.53 -1.37
C ASN A 73 9.06 37.47 -1.68
N ASP A 74 7.87 36.90 -1.91
CA ASP A 74 6.64 37.66 -2.17
C ASP A 74 6.26 38.51 -0.95
N TYR A 75 6.40 37.97 0.26
CA TYR A 75 6.23 38.73 1.51
C TYR A 75 7.20 39.90 1.62
N ALA A 76 8.49 39.68 1.34
CA ALA A 76 9.50 40.74 1.37
C ALA A 76 9.25 41.84 0.33
N ALA A 77 8.69 41.49 -0.84
CA ALA A 77 8.28 42.45 -1.86
C ALA A 77 7.07 43.27 -1.40
N MET A 78 6.01 42.61 -0.93
CA MET A 78 4.81 43.28 -0.39
C MET A 78 5.13 44.21 0.79
N TYR A 79 6.13 43.84 1.61
CA TYR A 79 6.61 44.68 2.71
C TYR A 79 7.15 46.03 2.24
N LYS A 80 7.88 46.06 1.13
CA LYS A 80 8.42 47.31 0.54
C LYS A 80 7.32 48.23 0.02
N GLU A 81 6.20 47.66 -0.39
CA GLU A 81 5.05 48.38 -0.97
C GLU A 81 3.96 48.69 0.08
N GLY A 82 4.13 48.25 1.33
CA GLY A 82 3.15 48.45 2.40
C GLY A 82 1.90 47.58 2.29
N MET A 83 1.92 46.57 1.41
CA MET A 83 0.79 45.66 1.11
C MET A 83 0.91 44.29 1.79
N GLN A 84 1.87 44.11 2.71
CA GLN A 84 2.12 42.84 3.36
C GLN A 84 0.99 42.42 4.32
N PRO A 85 0.77 41.10 4.52
CA PRO A 85 0.00 40.58 5.63
C PRO A 85 0.45 41.19 6.97
N LYS A 86 -0.50 41.74 7.73
CA LYS A 86 -0.26 42.45 8.99
C LYS A 86 -0.34 41.53 10.20
N SER A 87 -0.87 40.32 10.04
CA SER A 87 -0.95 39.29 11.07
C SER A 87 -0.38 37.95 10.58
N PHE A 88 0.00 37.09 11.54
CA PHE A 88 0.42 35.72 11.22
C PHE A 88 -0.70 34.91 10.55
N GLU A 89 -1.96 35.16 10.91
CA GLU A 89 -3.10 34.47 10.29
C GLU A 89 -3.25 34.81 8.80
N GLU A 90 -3.09 36.08 8.43
CA GLU A 90 -3.11 36.51 7.03
C GLU A 90 -1.94 35.90 6.25
N PHE A 91 -0.75 35.85 6.85
CA PHE A 91 0.41 35.17 6.26
C PHE A 91 0.15 33.67 6.09
N TYR A 92 -0.38 33.00 7.10
CA TYR A 92 -0.69 31.57 7.05
C TYR A 92 -1.72 31.24 5.98
N LYS A 93 -2.78 32.04 5.84
CA LYS A 93 -3.78 31.91 4.76
C LYS A 93 -3.14 32.08 3.38
N TYR A 94 -2.27 33.07 3.22
CA TYR A 94 -1.53 33.29 1.98
C TYR A 94 -0.61 32.11 1.64
N TRP A 95 0.21 31.66 2.59
CA TRP A 95 1.08 30.51 2.41
C TRP A 95 0.29 29.23 2.09
N THR A 96 -0.81 28.98 2.80
CA THR A 96 -1.69 27.82 2.57
C THR A 96 -2.26 27.84 1.15
N LYS A 97 -2.66 29.02 0.66
CA LYS A 97 -3.13 29.17 -0.73
C LYS A 97 -2.01 28.85 -1.72
N GLU A 98 -0.82 29.38 -1.52
CA GLU A 98 0.32 29.14 -2.42
C GLU A 98 0.74 27.68 -2.45
N ILE A 99 0.83 27.02 -1.29
CA ILE A 99 1.21 25.61 -1.21
C ILE A 99 0.14 24.70 -1.80
N ASN A 100 -1.15 24.98 -1.59
CA ASN A 100 -2.23 24.23 -2.23
C ASN A 100 -2.16 24.33 -3.77
N ASN A 101 -2.00 25.54 -4.30
CA ASN A 101 -1.82 25.75 -5.74
C ASN A 101 -0.57 25.02 -6.29
N ALA A 102 0.49 24.94 -5.49
CA ALA A 102 1.71 24.22 -5.86
C ALA A 102 1.48 22.70 -5.87
N PHE A 103 0.77 22.17 -4.86
CA PHE A 103 0.39 20.75 -4.79
C PHE A 103 -0.54 20.36 -5.92
N ASP A 104 -1.56 21.16 -6.23
CA ASP A 104 -2.45 20.89 -7.37
C ASP A 104 -1.65 20.72 -8.65
N ARG A 105 -0.75 21.66 -8.95
CA ARG A 105 0.12 21.57 -10.14
C ARG A 105 1.02 20.32 -10.14
N LEU A 106 1.58 19.94 -8.99
CA LEU A 106 2.42 18.76 -8.89
C LEU A 106 1.60 17.48 -9.10
N PHE A 107 0.47 17.33 -8.40
CA PHE A 107 -0.38 16.14 -8.51
C PHE A 107 -1.01 15.98 -9.89
N PHE A 108 -1.36 17.08 -10.58
CA PHE A 108 -1.84 17.04 -11.96
C PHE A 108 -0.73 16.92 -13.00
N SER A 109 0.55 16.89 -12.61
CA SER A 109 1.63 16.65 -13.56
C SER A 109 1.72 15.17 -13.95
N ASP A 110 1.90 14.90 -15.24
CA ASP A 110 2.02 13.55 -15.78
C ASP A 110 3.19 12.79 -15.17
N ASP A 111 4.33 13.47 -14.98
CA ASP A 111 5.55 12.86 -14.46
C ASP A 111 5.40 12.44 -13.00
N PHE A 112 4.78 13.29 -12.17
CA PHE A 112 4.53 12.95 -10.77
C PHE A 112 3.46 11.87 -10.64
N SER A 113 2.42 11.90 -11.46
CA SER A 113 1.39 10.85 -11.50
C SER A 113 1.99 9.48 -11.85
N LYS A 114 2.90 9.42 -12.82
CA LYS A 114 3.66 8.20 -13.15
C LYS A 114 4.54 7.76 -11.99
N LEU A 115 5.21 8.69 -11.32
CA LEU A 115 6.04 8.37 -10.14
C LEU A 115 5.21 7.76 -9.01
N VAL A 116 4.02 8.31 -8.74
CA VAL A 116 3.07 7.74 -7.76
C VAL A 116 2.66 6.33 -8.17
N GLY A 117 2.31 6.12 -9.44
CA GLY A 117 1.99 4.79 -9.99
C GLY A 117 3.12 3.78 -9.78
N HIS A 118 4.33 4.11 -10.23
CA HIS A 118 5.51 3.25 -10.05
C HIS A 118 5.81 2.96 -8.58
N THR A 119 5.61 3.93 -7.68
CA THR A 119 5.81 3.75 -6.24
C THR A 119 4.80 2.74 -5.67
N LEU A 120 3.53 2.86 -6.05
CA LEU A 120 2.47 1.94 -5.60
C LEU A 120 2.66 0.54 -6.17
N ASP A 121 3.06 0.43 -7.43
CA ASP A 121 3.34 -0.86 -8.08
C ASP A 121 4.53 -1.56 -7.41
N ALA A 122 5.61 -0.83 -7.15
CA ALA A 122 6.78 -1.35 -6.45
C ALA A 122 6.45 -1.76 -5.01
N MET A 123 5.66 -0.95 -4.29
CA MET A 123 5.19 -1.25 -2.94
C MET A 123 4.36 -2.54 -2.92
N THR A 124 3.42 -2.68 -3.84
CA THR A 124 2.52 -3.84 -3.91
C THR A 124 3.31 -5.09 -4.27
N SER A 125 4.22 -4.99 -5.24
CA SER A 125 5.10 -6.10 -5.63
C SER A 125 5.98 -6.56 -4.47
N PHE A 126 6.56 -5.62 -3.72
CA PHE A 126 7.35 -5.91 -2.52
C PHE A 126 6.49 -6.57 -1.43
N LYS A 127 5.30 -6.01 -1.15
CA LYS A 127 4.39 -6.52 -0.12
C LYS A 127 3.99 -7.97 -0.38
N ILE A 128 3.65 -8.30 -1.63
CA ILE A 128 3.25 -9.65 -2.03
C ILE A 128 4.38 -10.65 -1.78
N GLU A 129 5.62 -10.32 -2.19
CA GLU A 129 6.73 -11.27 -2.00
C GLU A 129 7.16 -11.42 -0.55
N VAL A 130 7.16 -10.32 0.22
CA VAL A 130 7.44 -10.42 1.65
C VAL A 130 6.37 -11.24 2.37
N ASP A 131 5.10 -11.12 2.00
CA ASP A 131 4.05 -11.95 2.60
C ASP A 131 4.27 -13.43 2.30
N LYS A 132 4.64 -13.80 1.07
CA LYS A 132 4.98 -15.19 0.72
C LYS A 132 6.21 -15.69 1.47
N LEU A 133 7.25 -14.87 1.52
CA LEU A 133 8.49 -15.21 2.21
C LEU A 133 8.26 -15.40 3.71
N TRP A 134 7.39 -14.60 4.32
CA TRP A 134 6.97 -14.80 5.71
C TRP A 134 6.22 -16.12 5.90
N GLU A 135 5.30 -16.49 4.99
CA GLU A 135 4.62 -17.79 5.08
C GLU A 135 5.61 -18.97 4.99
N GLU A 136 6.66 -18.84 4.20
CA GLU A 136 7.74 -19.84 4.15
C GLU A 136 8.53 -19.90 5.46
N TYR A 137 8.91 -18.76 6.03
CA TYR A 137 9.58 -18.74 7.33
C TYR A 137 8.71 -19.30 8.45
N LEU A 138 7.41 -19.02 8.45
CA LEU A 138 6.45 -19.58 9.41
C LEU A 138 6.35 -21.10 9.32
N THR A 139 6.67 -21.70 8.16
CA THR A 139 6.66 -23.17 8.00
C THR A 139 7.70 -23.86 8.90
N PHE A 140 8.77 -23.16 9.29
CA PHE A 140 9.77 -23.67 10.22
C PHE A 140 9.41 -23.42 11.69
N MET A 141 8.31 -22.73 11.97
CA MET A 141 7.87 -22.39 13.32
C MET A 141 6.52 -23.05 13.63
N PRO A 142 6.23 -23.37 14.91
CA PRO A 142 4.94 -23.93 15.31
C PRO A 142 3.85 -22.85 15.40
N ILE A 143 3.71 -22.03 14.36
CA ILE A 143 2.78 -20.90 14.29
C ILE A 143 1.93 -21.05 13.01
N ALA A 144 0.62 -20.84 13.14
CA ALA A 144 -0.29 -20.92 12.00
C ALA A 144 0.00 -19.83 10.96
N LYS A 145 0.01 -20.19 9.68
CA LYS A 145 0.11 -19.24 8.58
C LYS A 145 -1.20 -18.49 8.38
N LYS A 146 -1.11 -17.30 7.77
CA LYS A 146 -2.29 -16.51 7.42
C LYS A 146 -3.17 -17.27 6.44
N SER A 147 -2.59 -17.87 5.39
CA SER A 147 -3.32 -18.70 4.42
C SER A 147 -4.08 -19.86 5.05
N GLU A 148 -3.49 -20.53 6.04
CA GLU A 148 -4.14 -21.61 6.80
C GLU A 148 -5.31 -21.07 7.62
N MET A 149 -5.13 -19.93 8.28
CA MET A 149 -6.17 -19.28 9.07
C MET A 149 -7.33 -18.78 8.20
N ASP A 150 -7.04 -18.21 7.04
CA ASP A 150 -8.06 -17.77 6.07
C ASP A 150 -8.90 -18.96 5.56
N SER A 151 -8.25 -20.10 5.29
CA SER A 151 -8.95 -21.35 4.94
C SER A 151 -9.84 -21.83 6.07
N LEU A 152 -9.34 -21.83 7.31
CA LEU A 152 -10.12 -22.23 8.48
C LEU A 152 -11.33 -21.32 8.69
N TYR A 153 -11.17 -20.00 8.56
CA TYR A 153 -12.28 -19.05 8.66
C TYR A 153 -13.34 -19.30 7.59
N LYS A 154 -12.92 -19.58 6.35
CA LYS A 154 -13.83 -19.94 5.25
C LYS A 154 -14.61 -21.21 5.56
N THR A 155 -13.94 -22.28 6.01
CA THR A 155 -14.60 -23.53 6.40
C THR A 155 -15.59 -23.32 7.53
N VAL A 156 -15.22 -22.56 8.57
CA VAL A 156 -16.13 -22.23 9.69
C VAL A 156 -17.36 -21.47 9.19
N TYR A 157 -17.19 -20.55 8.24
CA TYR A 157 -18.30 -19.82 7.64
C TYR A 157 -19.24 -20.75 6.85
N GLU A 158 -18.69 -21.62 6.00
CA GLU A 158 -19.44 -22.60 5.21
C GLU A 158 -20.22 -23.57 6.11
N MET A 159 -19.58 -24.09 7.17
CA MET A 159 -20.23 -24.94 8.17
C MET A 159 -21.40 -24.23 8.86
N LYS A 160 -21.23 -22.96 9.27
CA LYS A 160 -22.32 -22.18 9.88
C LYS A 160 -23.50 -22.02 8.93
N LYS A 161 -23.22 -21.82 7.63
CA LYS A 161 -24.24 -21.70 6.59
C LYS A 161 -25.00 -23.02 6.40
N GLU A 162 -24.30 -24.15 6.33
CA GLU A 162 -24.90 -25.48 6.23
C GLU A 162 -25.77 -25.81 7.44
N ILE A 163 -25.26 -25.58 8.67
CA ILE A 163 -26.02 -25.79 9.91
C ILE A 163 -27.31 -24.96 9.89
N LYS A 164 -27.28 -23.72 9.38
CA LYS A 164 -28.46 -22.89 9.26
C LYS A 164 -29.45 -23.43 8.23
N SER A 165 -28.98 -23.96 7.09
CA SER A 165 -29.84 -24.61 6.08
C SER A 165 -30.51 -25.85 6.66
N LEU A 166 -29.73 -26.74 7.26
CA LEU A 166 -30.22 -27.97 7.87
C LEU A 166 -31.25 -27.70 8.98
N ARG A 167 -31.02 -26.68 9.82
CA ARG A 167 -32.00 -26.25 10.83
C ARG A 167 -33.31 -25.80 10.19
N LYS A 168 -33.24 -25.01 9.12
CA LYS A 168 -34.42 -24.53 8.40
C LYS A 168 -35.20 -25.68 7.76
N GLU A 169 -34.51 -26.60 7.07
CA GLU A 169 -35.12 -27.79 6.47
C GLU A 169 -35.76 -28.69 7.54
N LEU A 170 -35.13 -28.84 8.70
CA LEU A 170 -35.68 -29.58 9.83
C LEU A 170 -36.97 -28.94 10.37
N ASP A 171 -37.00 -27.61 10.48
CA ASP A 171 -38.18 -26.87 10.94
C ASP A 171 -39.33 -26.95 9.92
N GLU A 172 -39.03 -26.83 8.62
CA GLU A 172 -39.99 -27.04 7.54
C GLU A 172 -40.54 -28.48 7.54
N PHE A 173 -39.67 -29.48 7.71
CA PHE A 173 -40.06 -30.88 7.80
C PHE A 173 -40.96 -31.15 9.02
N LYS A 174 -40.65 -30.56 10.18
CA LYS A 174 -41.49 -30.66 11.38
C LYS A 174 -42.87 -30.03 11.14
N ALA A 175 -42.92 -28.83 10.55
CA ALA A 175 -44.17 -28.15 10.25
C ALA A 175 -45.05 -28.96 9.27
N LEU A 176 -44.46 -29.55 8.24
CA LEU A 176 -45.17 -30.43 7.29
C LEU A 176 -45.73 -31.68 7.98
N LYS A 177 -44.99 -32.24 8.93
CA LYS A 177 -45.42 -33.43 9.70
C LYS A 177 -46.59 -33.12 10.63
N GLU A 178 -46.57 -31.95 11.27
CA GLU A 178 -47.68 -31.47 12.12
C GLU A 178 -48.96 -31.27 11.30
N VAL A 179 -48.88 -30.57 10.16
CA VAL A 179 -50.02 -30.33 9.26
C VAL A 179 -50.63 -31.64 8.71
N ASN A 180 -49.80 -32.63 8.38
CA ASN A 180 -50.31 -33.93 7.94
C ASN A 180 -50.98 -34.72 9.07
N SER A 181 -50.44 -34.63 10.30
CA SER A 181 -51.04 -35.29 11.46
C SER A 181 -52.39 -34.69 11.88
N GLU A 182 -52.60 -33.39 11.67
CA GLU A 182 -53.89 -32.72 11.89
C GLU A 182 -54.92 -33.06 10.79
N LYS A 183 -54.49 -33.15 9.53
CA LYS A 183 -55.35 -33.59 8.41
C LYS A 183 -55.85 -35.02 8.59
N GLU A 184 -55.01 -35.94 9.09
CA GLU A 184 -55.43 -37.33 9.37
C GLU A 184 -56.42 -37.43 10.55
N LYS A 185 -56.30 -36.57 11.57
CA LYS A 185 -57.27 -36.50 12.68
C LYS A 185 -58.61 -35.91 12.25
N SER A 186 -58.66 -35.00 11.28
CA SER A 186 -59.90 -34.41 10.76
C SER A 186 -60.70 -35.32 9.81
N LYS A 187 -60.10 -36.43 9.35
CA LYS A 187 -60.71 -37.42 8.44
C LYS A 187 -61.31 -38.64 9.17
N LYS A 188 -61.16 -38.72 10.49
CA LYS A 188 -61.82 -39.70 11.36
C LYS A 188 -62.99 -39.04 12.07
#